data_AF-A0A926BZY4-F1
#
_entry.id   AF-A0A926BZY4-F1
#
_cell.length_a   1.000
_cell.length_b   1.000
_cell.length_c   1.000
_cell.angle_alpha   90.00
_cell.angle_beta   90.00
_cell.angle_gamma   90.00
#
_symmetry.space_group_name_H-M   'P 1'
#
loop_
_entity.id
_entity.type
_entity.pdbx_description
1 polymer ?
#
loop_
_entity_poly.entity_id
_entity_poly.type
_entity_poly.pdbx_seq_one_letter_code
_entity_poly.pdbx_strand_id
1 'polypeptide(L)'
;MSTISKTPEEIRAAFSALFANRTDQQQRDDDAQLLSFRFLSEVERIMQEQGFTRRKLAESVGTSPSYITQLFRGDRRLNMDMLARFEQVLGVQFVVSAGQSPVIVATRHKTEQKSRSRSAVSIRRA
;
A
#
# COMPACT_ATOMS: atom_id res chain seq x y z
N MET A 1 -20.61 7.90 -25.98
CA MET A 1 -20.19 7.23 -24.74
C MET A 1 -20.35 8.22 -23.60
N SER A 2 -21.27 7.97 -22.67
CA SER A 2 -21.52 8.87 -21.54
C SER A 2 -20.50 8.59 -20.43
N THR A 3 -19.62 9.55 -20.13
CA THR A 3 -18.77 9.51 -18.94
C THR A 3 -19.63 9.93 -17.76
N ILE A 4 -20.35 8.97 -17.18
CA ILE A 4 -21.11 9.16 -15.94
C ILE A 4 -20.11 9.53 -14.84
N SER A 5 -20.29 10.72 -14.27
CA SER A 5 -19.56 11.21 -13.10
C SER A 5 -19.82 10.26 -11.93
N LYS A 6 -18.93 9.30 -11.71
CA LYS A 6 -19.04 8.34 -10.61
C LYS A 6 -18.90 9.07 -9.28
N THR A 7 -19.76 8.75 -8.31
CA THR A 7 -19.62 9.28 -6.95
C THR A 7 -18.30 8.82 -6.32
N PRO A 8 -17.75 9.53 -5.31
CA PRO A 8 -16.55 9.08 -4.60
C PRO A 8 -16.66 7.65 -4.05
N GLU A 9 -17.87 7.24 -3.67
CA GLU A 9 -18.18 5.90 -3.18
C GLU A 9 -18.11 4.86 -4.30
N GLU A 10 -18.68 5.15 -5.47
CA GLU A 10 -18.61 4.29 -6.65
C GLU A 10 -17.18 4.13 -7.17
N ILE A 11 -16.38 5.20 -7.10
CA ILE A 11 -14.95 5.16 -7.46
C ILE A 11 -14.20 4.24 -6.49
N ARG A 12 -14.43 4.39 -5.17
CA ARG A 12 -13.82 3.52 -4.16
C ARG A 12 -14.22 2.06 -4.36
N ALA A 13 -15.50 1.78 -4.57
CA ALA A 13 -15.98 0.43 -4.80
C ALA A 13 -15.38 -0.19 -6.08
N ALA A 14 -15.37 0.56 -7.18
CA ALA A 14 -14.77 0.11 -8.44
C ALA A 14 -13.25 -0.12 -8.30
N PHE A 15 -12.55 0.73 -7.54
CA PHE A 15 -11.13 0.57 -7.25
C PHE A 15 -10.89 -0.68 -6.41
N SER A 16 -11.61 -0.86 -5.30
CA SER A 16 -11.50 -2.05 -4.45
C SER A 16 -11.78 -3.35 -5.20
N ALA A 17 -12.71 -3.34 -6.16
CA ALA A 17 -13.01 -4.50 -6.99
C ALA A 17 -11.81 -4.97 -7.83
N LEU A 18 -10.89 -4.08 -8.22
CA LEU A 18 -9.67 -4.45 -8.94
C LEU A 18 -8.73 -5.35 -8.12
N PHE A 19 -8.87 -5.35 -6.80
CA PHE A 19 -8.03 -6.12 -5.88
C PHE A 19 -8.76 -7.32 -5.27
N ALA A 20 -10.06 -7.51 -5.56
CA ALA A 20 -10.90 -8.49 -4.87
C ALA A 20 -10.48 -9.96 -5.08
N ASN A 21 -9.74 -10.26 -6.15
CA ASN A 21 -9.37 -11.63 -6.55
C ASN A 21 -7.87 -11.91 -6.45
N ARG A 22 -7.12 -11.11 -5.68
CA ARG A 22 -5.68 -11.34 -5.49
C ARG A 22 -5.43 -12.54 -4.60
N THR A 23 -4.43 -13.34 -4.94
CA THR A 23 -3.94 -14.39 -4.05
C THR A 23 -3.19 -13.76 -2.86
N ASP A 24 -3.02 -14.52 -1.77
CA ASP A 24 -2.21 -14.07 -0.62
C ASP A 24 -0.78 -13.68 -1.01
N GLN A 25 -0.23 -14.33 -2.04
CA GLN A 25 1.09 -14.01 -2.56
C GLN A 25 1.09 -12.66 -3.28
N GLN A 26 0.12 -12.43 -4.17
CA GLN A 26 -0.03 -11.15 -4.89
C GLN A 26 -0.27 -9.99 -3.92
N GLN A 27 -1.09 -10.19 -2.89
CA GLN A 27 -1.33 -9.18 -1.87
C GLN A 27 -0.05 -8.80 -1.13
N ARG A 28 0.72 -9.80 -0.66
CA ARG A 28 2.02 -9.55 -0.01
C ARG A 28 3.01 -8.85 -0.93
N ASP A 29 2.97 -9.19 -2.22
CA ASP A 29 3.79 -8.60 -3.25
C ASP A 29 3.46 -7.12 -3.50
N ASP A 30 2.17 -6.75 -3.47
CA ASP A 30 1.73 -5.35 -3.54
C ASP A 30 2.10 -4.58 -2.27
N ASP A 31 1.90 -5.19 -1.10
CA ASP A 31 2.20 -4.56 0.18
C ASP A 31 3.69 -4.24 0.28
N ALA A 32 4.56 -5.17 -0.15
CA ALA A 32 6.00 -4.95 -0.24
C ALA A 32 6.37 -3.84 -1.24
N GLN A 33 5.66 -3.76 -2.37
CA GLN A 33 5.84 -2.70 -3.35
C GLN A 33 5.42 -1.34 -2.79
N LEU A 34 4.31 -1.28 -2.07
CA LEU A 34 3.82 -0.06 -1.41
C LEU A 34 4.80 0.43 -0.34
N LEU A 35 5.35 -0.49 0.46
CA LEU A 35 6.42 -0.17 1.41
C LEU A 35 7.65 0.40 0.69
N SER A 36 8.07 -0.21 -0.41
CA SER A 36 9.18 0.29 -1.22
C SER A 36 8.93 1.72 -1.69
N PHE A 37 7.71 2.03 -2.18
CA PHE A 37 7.36 3.37 -2.62
C PHE A 37 7.33 4.41 -1.49
N ARG A 38 6.95 4.02 -0.26
CA ARG A 38 7.00 4.94 0.89
C ARG A 38 8.45 5.39 1.17
N PHE A 39 9.40 4.46 1.18
CA PHE A 39 10.82 4.81 1.33
C PHE A 39 11.33 5.64 0.15
N LEU A 40 11.04 5.23 -1.09
CA LEU A 40 11.49 5.94 -2.28
C LEU A 40 10.92 7.36 -2.38
N SER A 41 9.69 7.59 -1.90
CA SER A 41 9.09 8.92 -1.80
C SER A 41 9.89 9.84 -0.86
N GLU A 42 10.30 9.33 0.31
CA GLU A 42 11.15 10.10 1.23
C GLU A 42 12.55 10.35 0.64
N VAL A 43 13.14 9.35 -0.02
CA VAL A 43 14.41 9.52 -0.74
C VAL A 43 14.29 10.61 -1.79
N GLU A 44 13.22 10.60 -2.60
CA GLU A 44 13.00 11.62 -3.64
C GLU A 44 12.83 13.02 -3.04
N ARG A 45 12.10 13.15 -1.93
CA ARG A 45 11.95 14.42 -1.21
C ARG A 45 13.32 14.95 -0.74
N ILE A 46 14.10 14.11 -0.06
CA ILE A 46 15.44 14.48 0.44
C ILE A 46 16.37 14.84 -0.73
N MET A 47 16.31 14.09 -1.83
CA MET A 47 17.09 14.41 -3.02
C MET A 47 16.73 15.79 -3.59
N GLN A 48 15.44 16.14 -3.66
CA GLN A 48 15.01 17.45 -4.13
C GLN A 48 15.52 18.56 -3.22
N GLU A 49 15.44 18.38 -1.89
CA GLU A 49 15.94 19.32 -0.89
C GLU A 49 17.46 19.53 -0.99
N GLN A 50 18.22 18.46 -1.29
CA GLN A 50 19.68 18.50 -1.41
C GLN A 50 20.19 18.78 -2.85
N GLY A 51 19.29 18.95 -3.83
CA GLY A 51 19.66 19.13 -5.23
C GLY A 51 20.32 17.89 -5.87
N PHE A 52 20.03 16.69 -5.36
CA PHE A 52 20.48 15.43 -5.95
C PHE A 52 19.65 15.04 -7.16
N THR A 53 20.32 14.63 -8.24
CA THR A 53 19.67 13.98 -9.38
C THR A 53 19.70 12.46 -9.22
N ARG A 54 18.78 11.75 -9.88
CA ARG A 54 18.80 10.27 -9.91
C ARG A 54 20.11 9.71 -10.49
N ARG A 55 20.71 10.43 -11.44
CA ARG A 55 22.03 10.08 -11.99
C ARG A 55 23.11 10.19 -10.91
N LYS A 56 23.17 11.32 -10.20
CA LYS A 56 24.15 11.53 -9.13
C LYS A 56 23.97 10.52 -8.01
N LEU A 57 22.72 10.22 -7.63
CA LEU A 57 22.43 9.18 -6.65
C LEU A 57 22.99 7.83 -7.11
N ALA A 58 22.74 7.42 -8.36
CA ALA A 58 23.25 6.17 -8.91
C ALA A 58 24.78 6.07 -8.81
N GLU A 59 25.48 7.14 -9.23
CA GLU A 59 26.93 7.24 -9.13
C GLU A 59 27.40 7.14 -7.68
N SER A 60 26.76 7.85 -6.75
CA SER A 60 27.14 7.86 -5.33
C SER A 60 26.90 6.53 -4.61
N VAL A 61 25.83 5.78 -4.95
CA VAL A 61 25.58 4.46 -4.36
C VAL A 61 26.31 3.32 -5.07
N GLY A 62 27.01 3.61 -6.17
CA GLY A 62 27.76 2.63 -6.97
C GLY A 62 26.87 1.71 -7.81
N THR A 63 25.77 2.23 -8.39
CA THR A 63 24.85 1.46 -9.24
C THR A 63 24.61 2.14 -10.59
N SER A 64 23.97 1.45 -11.53
CA SER A 64 23.67 2.04 -12.84
C SER A 64 22.48 3.02 -12.77
N PRO A 65 22.47 4.10 -13.57
CA PRO A 65 21.30 5.00 -13.67
C PRO A 65 20.01 4.28 -14.08
N SER A 66 20.13 3.22 -14.87
CA SER A 66 19.00 2.37 -15.26
C SER A 66 18.40 1.64 -14.04
N TYR A 67 19.25 1.09 -13.17
CA TYR A 67 18.80 0.42 -11.95
C TYR A 67 18.04 1.36 -11.01
N ILE A 68 18.58 2.57 -10.77
CA ILE A 68 17.89 3.60 -9.99
C ILE A 68 16.55 3.97 -10.64
N THR A 69 16.53 4.17 -11.96
CA THR A 69 15.29 4.49 -12.69
C THR A 69 14.23 3.39 -12.51
N GLN A 70 14.63 2.12 -12.61
CA GLN A 70 13.75 0.96 -12.41
C GLN A 70 13.19 0.90 -10.97
N LEU A 71 14.01 1.22 -9.96
CA LEU A 71 13.53 1.33 -8.58
C LEU A 71 12.44 2.39 -8.44
N PHE A 72 12.70 3.61 -8.90
CA PHE A 72 11.72 4.72 -8.79
C PHE A 72 10.46 4.52 -9.63
N ARG A 73 10.51 3.73 -10.71
CA ARG A 73 9.33 3.36 -11.51
C ARG A 73 8.53 2.20 -10.91
N GLY A 74 9.14 1.43 -10.02
CA GLY A 74 8.55 0.23 -9.44
C GLY A 74 8.77 -1.06 -10.25
N ASP A 75 9.60 -1.01 -11.30
CA ASP A 75 10.01 -2.21 -12.05
C ASP A 75 10.88 -3.14 -11.18
N ARG A 76 11.50 -2.59 -10.13
CA ARG A 76 12.26 -3.32 -9.12
C ARG A 76 11.83 -2.93 -7.71
N ARG A 77 11.92 -3.91 -6.81
CA ARG A 77 11.71 -3.69 -5.38
C ARG A 77 12.95 -3.11 -4.73
N LEU A 78 12.72 -2.18 -3.80
CA LEU A 78 13.75 -1.70 -2.91
C LEU A 78 14.15 -2.84 -1.95
N ASN A 79 15.46 -3.00 -1.76
CA ASN A 79 16.00 -3.92 -0.76
C ASN A 79 16.71 -3.13 0.34
N MET A 80 17.00 -3.80 1.45
CA MET A 80 17.59 -3.16 2.64
C MET A 80 19.03 -2.68 2.40
N ASP A 81 19.81 -3.38 1.57
CA ASP A 81 21.17 -2.94 1.19
C ASP A 81 21.12 -1.57 0.49
N MET A 82 20.23 -1.39 -0.47
CA MET A 82 20.04 -0.12 -1.15
C MET A 82 19.53 0.99 -0.21
N LEU A 83 18.63 0.65 0.71
CA LEU A 83 18.16 1.61 1.71
C LEU A 83 19.30 2.11 2.60
N ALA A 84 20.18 1.21 3.06
CA ALA A 84 21.37 1.56 3.84
C ALA A 84 22.36 2.42 3.03
N ARG A 85 22.54 2.14 1.75
CA ARG A 85 23.36 2.99 0.85
C ARG A 85 22.77 4.39 0.71
N PHE A 86 21.44 4.52 0.66
CA PHE A 86 20.79 5.83 0.62
C PHE A 86 21.01 6.62 1.90
N GLU A 87 20.92 5.98 3.08
CA GLU A 87 21.25 6.63 4.36
C GLU A 87 22.67 7.23 4.35
N GLN A 88 23.65 6.42 3.92
CA GLN A 88 25.05 6.85 3.86
C GLN A 88 25.28 8.01 2.88
N VAL A 89 24.73 7.92 1.67
CA VAL A 89 24.94 8.92 0.61
C VAL A 89 24.22 10.23 0.89
N LEU A 90 23.00 10.16 1.44
CA LEU A 90 22.17 11.33 1.71
C LEU A 90 22.43 11.92 3.11
N GLY A 91 23.19 11.23 3.96
CA GLY A 91 23.49 11.67 5.33
C GLY A 91 22.23 11.68 6.21
N VAL A 92 21.36 10.69 6.06
CA VAL A 92 20.07 10.58 6.78
C VAL A 92 19.94 9.23 7.46
N GLN A 93 18.95 9.11 8.35
CA GLN A 93 18.58 7.85 8.98
C GLN A 93 17.07 7.63 8.84
N PHE A 94 16.67 6.44 8.39
CA PHE A 94 15.27 6.01 8.39
C PHE A 94 14.91 5.46 9.76
N VAL A 95 13.90 6.06 10.39
CA VAL A 95 13.36 5.59 11.68
C VAL A 95 12.08 4.82 11.44
N VAL A 96 12.03 3.59 11.95
CA VAL A 96 10.83 2.75 11.88
C VAL A 96 9.94 3.05 13.08
N SER A 97 8.68 3.38 12.81
CA SER A 97 7.63 3.48 13.81
C SER A 97 6.41 2.67 13.36
N ALA A 98 5.70 2.09 14.33
CA ALA A 98 4.46 1.38 14.08
C ALA A 98 3.27 2.31 14.34
N GLY A 99 2.39 2.45 13.36
CA GLY A 99 1.10 3.11 13.49
C GLY A 99 -0.03 2.16 13.16
N GLN A 100 -1.26 2.50 13.54
CA GLN A 100 -2.41 1.75 13.07
C GLN A 100 -2.65 2.06 11.60
N SER A 101 -2.59 1.03 10.75
CA SER A 101 -3.07 1.16 9.37
C SER A 101 -4.57 1.42 9.43
N PRO A 102 -5.13 2.37 8.67
CA PRO A 102 -6.58 2.46 8.53
C PRO A 102 -7.02 1.17 7.86
N VAL A 103 -7.54 0.24 8.66
CA VAL A 103 -8.12 -0.99 8.16
C VAL A 103 -9.32 -0.54 7.33
N ILE A 104 -9.20 -0.56 6.00
CA ILE A 104 -10.36 -0.54 5.13
C ILE A 104 -10.99 -1.91 5.30
N VAL A 105 -11.78 -2.08 6.36
CA VAL A 105 -12.52 -3.30 6.65
C VAL A 105 -13.41 -3.54 5.43
N ALA A 106 -13.03 -4.49 4.59
CA ALA A 106 -13.98 -5.11 3.68
C ALA A 106 -14.99 -5.82 4.58
N THR A 107 -16.10 -5.13 4.88
CA THR A 107 -17.19 -5.64 5.69
C THR A 107 -17.71 -6.91 5.04
N ARG A 108 -17.20 -8.07 5.48
CA ARG A 108 -17.90 -9.34 5.29
C ARG A 108 -19.15 -9.24 6.15
N HIS A 109 -20.26 -8.82 5.54
CA HIS A 109 -21.58 -9.06 6.10
C HIS A 109 -21.72 -10.56 6.30
N LYS A 110 -21.49 -11.01 7.53
CA LYS A 110 -21.91 -12.32 8.01
C LYS A 110 -23.44 -12.28 8.11
N THR A 111 -24.11 -12.64 7.03
CA THR A 111 -25.55 -12.96 7.06
C THR A 111 -25.71 -14.32 7.73
N GLU A 112 -25.50 -14.36 9.04
CA GLU A 112 -25.77 -15.51 9.88
C GLU A 112 -26.37 -15.05 11.21
N GLN A 113 -27.48 -14.32 11.13
CA GLN A 113 -28.42 -14.11 12.23
C GLN A 113 -29.84 -14.10 11.66
N LYS A 114 -30.32 -15.26 11.25
CA LYS A 114 -31.73 -15.63 11.40
C LYS A 114 -31.83 -16.97 12.12
N SER A 115 -31.10 -17.08 13.22
CA SER A 115 -31.44 -18.03 14.27
C SER A 115 -32.80 -17.62 14.83
N ARG A 116 -33.76 -18.53 14.69
CA ARG A 116 -34.47 -19.06 15.85
C ARG A 116 -34.95 -17.99 16.86
N SER A 117 -35.93 -17.19 16.45
CA SER A 117 -36.81 -16.47 17.38
C SER A 117 -38.23 -16.35 16.80
N ARG A 118 -38.82 -17.51 16.48
CA ARG A 118 -40.28 -17.67 16.31
C ARG A 118 -40.83 -18.94 16.98
N SER A 119 -40.15 -19.43 18.03
CA SER A 119 -40.68 -20.44 18.96
C SER A 119 -40.69 -19.88 20.38
N ALA A 120 -41.56 -18.90 20.62
CA ALA A 120 -42.04 -18.52 21.95
C ALA A 120 -43.26 -17.58 21.80
N VAL A 121 -44.28 -18.03 21.07
CA VAL A 121 -45.62 -17.45 21.18
C VAL A 121 -46.41 -18.36 22.10
N SER A 122 -46.55 -17.88 23.33
CA SER A 122 -47.58 -18.18 24.33
C SER A 122 -48.24 -19.57 24.33
N ILE A 123 -47.70 -20.46 25.18
CA ILE A 123 -48.52 -21.45 25.90
C ILE A 123 -48.34 -21.18 27.39
N ARG A 124 -49.38 -20.63 28.03
CA ARG A 124 -49.76 -20.66 29.46
C ARG A 124 -51.13 -19.95 29.51
N ARG A 125 -52.27 -20.64 29.42
CA ARG A 125 -52.97 -21.40 30.49
C ARG A 125 -52.95 -20.68 31.84
N ALA A 126 -54.02 -19.96 32.12
CA ALA A 126 -54.78 -19.95 33.37
C ALA A 126 -56.24 -19.65 33.00
#